data_AF-A0A2J0YT14-F1
#
_entry.id   AF-A0A2J0YT14-F1
#
_cell.length_a   1.000
_cell.length_b   1.000
_cell.length_c   1.000
_cell.angle_alpha   90.00
_cell.angle_beta   90.00
_cell.angle_gamma   90.00
#
_symmetry.space_group_name_H-M   'P 1'
#
loop_
_entity.id
_entity.type
_entity.pdbx_description
1 polymer ?
#
loop_
_entity_poly.entity_id
_entity_poly.type
_entity_poly.pdbx_seq_one_letter_code
_entity_poly.pdbx_strand_id
1 'polypeptide(L)'
;MADFDTILKTTFDVNTDEIFAKLDTFELTEAQKGVLATSIVLERIGSVKRTFSYAHPLAASDDDCAPTFARSFIHTDWEDGEDVVSAQGSNGDEGFNARFHKIEADLDALSTDIAKNFECLGELRSDLATLLEEIKLELNRINTDIQSLKPKSGGVTLPPVVFPPEVIFPPINVGPRRPIGSFDPRGPLINPGLIDPINPFIFPVSIGGFHGVVPGAPATHPAIAGVDNPGTVWTSREDPNVGIIAGMRATRVTEGVFNGTKVELWNTPLGTVLTPITALGAAPQGFIDPRLEMTGRVGAWSVANADTVKDRFGGNAFTKVDLEREFGNVDIGGGVTLKEALRGLNADSSFADVDELVDGIASAQATAIINAGAATVASIGSVGLHVGDVRPEASSVDVFAAASPEERAALSAAGIDTVSKLASANPDELAVALSAPAGSTDAGRLAAGRLRGIALAVGRLRP
;
A
#
# COMPACT_ATOMS: atom_id res chain seq x y z
N MET A 1 7.28 13.85 -29.59
CA MET A 1 7.95 14.56 -28.49
C MET A 1 8.24 15.97 -28.98
N ALA A 2 7.80 16.99 -28.25
CA ALA A 2 8.22 18.36 -28.54
C ALA A 2 9.71 18.51 -28.15
N ASP A 3 10.47 19.25 -28.95
CA ASP A 3 11.84 19.65 -28.64
C ASP A 3 11.87 20.49 -27.34
N PHE A 4 12.94 20.36 -26.56
CA PHE A 4 13.17 21.09 -25.31
C PHE A 4 12.98 22.60 -25.49
N ASP A 5 13.43 23.17 -26.60
CA ASP A 5 13.23 24.59 -26.88
C ASP A 5 11.76 24.95 -27.12
N THR A 6 11.00 24.04 -27.75
CA THR A 6 9.54 24.18 -27.87
C THR A 6 8.87 24.14 -26.50
N ILE A 7 9.33 23.29 -25.57
CA ILE A 7 8.81 23.23 -24.20
C ILE A 7 9.14 24.52 -23.44
N LEU A 8 10.38 25.01 -23.51
CA LEU A 8 10.80 26.25 -22.87
C LEU A 8 9.98 27.45 -23.35
N LYS A 9 9.77 27.55 -24.66
CA LYS A 9 9.00 28.63 -25.26
C LYS A 9 7.51 28.55 -24.95
N THR A 10 6.89 27.37 -25.08
CA THR A 10 5.44 27.22 -24.91
C THR A 10 4.99 27.19 -23.46
N THR A 11 5.81 26.62 -22.57
CA THR A 11 5.44 26.38 -21.17
C THR A 11 5.94 27.48 -20.25
N PHE A 12 7.12 28.05 -20.54
CA PHE A 12 7.78 29.00 -19.64
C PHE A 12 7.98 30.40 -20.25
N ASP A 13 7.55 30.62 -21.49
CA ASP A 13 7.80 31.86 -22.25
C ASP A 13 9.30 32.24 -22.27
N VAL A 14 10.15 31.23 -22.46
CA VAL A 14 11.60 31.36 -22.54
C VAL A 14 12.05 31.02 -23.96
N ASN A 15 12.62 32.00 -24.66
CA ASN A 15 13.23 31.83 -25.98
C ASN A 15 14.75 31.73 -25.82
N THR A 16 15.34 30.54 -25.96
CA THR A 16 16.78 30.39 -25.74
C THR A 16 17.60 31.12 -26.80
N ASP A 17 17.12 31.20 -28.04
CA ASP A 17 17.80 31.94 -29.11
C ASP A 17 17.89 33.43 -28.79
N GLU A 18 16.84 34.02 -28.22
CA GLU A 18 16.87 35.42 -27.79
C GLU A 18 17.84 35.64 -26.62
N ILE A 19 17.95 34.67 -25.71
CA ILE A 19 18.90 34.72 -24.59
C ILE A 19 20.34 34.65 -25.13
N PHE A 20 20.65 33.68 -25.98
CA PHE A 20 22.00 33.54 -26.55
C PHE A 20 22.36 34.74 -27.45
N ALA A 21 21.43 35.24 -28.27
CA ALA A 21 21.64 36.44 -29.08
C ALA A 21 21.95 37.68 -28.23
N LYS A 22 21.36 37.81 -27.04
CA LYS A 22 21.70 38.87 -26.09
C LYS A 22 23.05 38.62 -25.42
N LEU A 23 23.37 37.38 -25.05
CA LEU A 23 24.66 37.02 -24.45
C LEU A 23 25.84 37.17 -25.43
N ASP A 24 25.59 37.04 -26.74
CA ASP A 24 26.57 37.28 -27.80
C ASP A 24 27.01 38.75 -27.91
N THR A 25 26.24 39.68 -27.35
CA THR A 25 26.64 41.10 -27.28
C THR A 25 27.72 41.38 -26.22
N PHE A 26 28.05 40.37 -25.40
CA PHE A 26 29.10 40.43 -24.38
C PHE A 26 30.31 39.59 -24.80
N GLU A 27 31.52 40.01 -24.44
CA GLU A 27 32.78 39.27 -24.67
C GLU A 27 32.92 38.07 -23.70
N LEU A 28 31.92 37.19 -23.72
CA LEU A 28 31.86 35.99 -22.89
C LEU A 28 32.33 34.77 -23.68
N THR A 29 33.02 33.86 -23.01
CA THR A 29 33.29 32.53 -23.55
C THR A 29 31.99 31.71 -23.65
N GLU A 30 31.94 30.74 -24.56
CA GLU A 30 30.78 29.85 -24.72
C GLU A 30 30.35 29.15 -23.42
N ALA A 31 31.32 28.77 -22.58
CA ALA A 31 31.06 28.18 -21.27
C ALA A 31 30.34 29.18 -20.32
N GLN A 32 30.75 30.45 -20.32
CA GLN A 32 30.11 31.49 -19.51
C GLN A 32 28.69 31.81 -20.01
N LYS A 33 28.48 31.82 -21.34
CA LYS A 33 27.15 31.98 -21.93
C LYS A 33 26.23 30.84 -21.52
N GLY A 34 26.73 29.60 -21.53
CA GLY A 34 25.99 28.43 -21.04
C GLY A 34 25.55 28.59 -19.58
N VAL A 35 26.47 28.94 -18.68
CA VAL A 35 26.16 29.13 -17.25
C VAL A 35 25.14 30.24 -17.02
N LEU A 36 25.27 31.36 -17.72
CA LEU A 36 24.32 32.49 -17.62
C LEU A 36 22.96 32.15 -18.22
N ALA A 37 22.92 31.51 -19.38
CA ALA A 37 21.67 31.06 -19.99
C ALA A 37 20.94 30.07 -19.07
N THR A 38 21.65 29.09 -18.50
CA THR A 38 21.07 28.18 -17.50
C THR A 38 20.57 28.92 -16.26
N SER A 39 21.30 29.92 -15.76
CA SER A 39 20.88 30.70 -14.60
C SER A 39 19.63 31.53 -14.88
N ILE A 40 19.55 32.18 -16.06
CA ILE A 40 18.38 32.95 -16.51
C ILE A 40 17.17 32.02 -16.71
N VAL A 41 17.40 30.85 -17.31
CA VAL A 41 16.37 29.82 -17.49
C VAL A 41 15.88 29.31 -16.14
N LEU A 42 16.76 29.01 -15.18
CA LEU A 42 16.39 28.57 -13.84
C LEU A 42 15.67 29.66 -13.03
N GLU A 43 16.07 30.92 -13.15
CA GLU A 43 15.39 32.05 -12.51
C GLU A 43 13.98 32.24 -13.09
N ARG A 44 13.83 32.14 -14.41
CA ARG A 44 12.52 32.21 -15.07
C ARG A 44 11.65 31.00 -14.71
N ILE A 45 12.16 29.77 -14.84
CA ILE A 45 11.44 28.53 -14.47
C ILE A 45 11.06 28.55 -12.99
N GLY A 46 11.94 29.03 -12.10
CA GLY A 46 11.69 29.16 -10.67
C GLY A 46 10.71 30.27 -10.28
N SER A 47 10.45 31.23 -11.17
CA SER A 47 9.52 32.35 -10.99
C SER A 47 8.22 32.21 -11.76
N VAL A 48 8.08 31.21 -12.64
CA VAL A 48 6.84 30.93 -13.35
C VAL A 48 5.74 30.60 -12.34
N LYS A 49 4.58 31.24 -12.55
CA LYS A 49 3.36 30.97 -11.79
C LYS A 49 3.05 29.49 -11.92
N ARG A 50 3.12 28.75 -10.81
CA ARG A 50 2.66 27.36 -10.81
C ARG A 50 1.16 27.35 -11.09
N THR A 51 0.74 26.57 -12.08
CA THR A 51 -0.67 26.29 -12.32
C THR A 51 -0.91 24.82 -12.05
N PHE A 52 -1.97 24.56 -11.30
CA PHE A 52 -2.47 23.22 -11.05
C PHE A 52 -3.58 22.90 -12.05
N SER A 53 -3.49 21.72 -12.65
CA SER A 53 -4.52 21.13 -13.51
C SER A 53 -4.54 19.63 -13.25
N TYR A 54 -5.73 19.03 -13.27
CA TYR A 54 -5.87 17.58 -13.23
C TYR A 54 -5.36 16.97 -14.54
N ALA A 55 -4.69 15.81 -14.45
CA ALA A 55 -4.23 15.07 -15.64
C ALA A 55 -5.40 14.62 -16.52
N HIS A 56 -6.52 14.26 -15.88
CA HIS A 56 -7.78 13.92 -16.53
C HIS A 56 -8.91 14.70 -15.84
N PRO A 57 -9.62 15.58 -16.55
CA PRO A 57 -10.79 16.24 -15.99
C PRO A 57 -11.91 15.22 -15.77
N LEU A 58 -12.62 15.32 -14.64
CA LEU A 58 -13.84 14.56 -14.42
C LEU A 58 -14.98 15.28 -15.14
N ALA A 59 -15.56 14.64 -16.17
CA ALA A 59 -16.75 15.17 -16.81
C ALA A 59 -17.95 15.10 -15.85
N ALA A 60 -18.70 16.20 -15.75
CA ALA A 60 -19.88 16.32 -14.89
C ALA A 60 -21.01 15.36 -15.29
N SER A 61 -21.09 15.01 -16.57
CA SER A 61 -22.00 13.99 -17.12
C SER A 61 -21.23 12.99 -17.98
N ASP A 62 -21.86 11.85 -18.20
CA ASP A 62 -21.36 10.76 -19.02
C ASP A 62 -22.54 10.16 -19.79
N ASP A 63 -22.70 10.54 -21.05
CA ASP A 63 -23.88 10.17 -21.85
C ASP A 63 -23.96 8.66 -22.08
N ASP A 64 -22.83 7.96 -22.00
CA ASP A 64 -22.75 6.50 -22.13
C ASP A 64 -23.27 5.76 -20.88
N CYS A 65 -23.51 6.48 -19.77
CA CYS A 65 -24.01 5.92 -18.51
C CYS A 65 -25.54 6.01 -18.35
N ALA A 66 -26.28 6.40 -19.41
CA ALA A 66 -27.74 6.45 -19.34
C ALA A 66 -28.34 5.05 -19.12
N PRO A 67 -29.37 4.89 -18.24
CA PRO A 67 -30.00 3.59 -18.03
C PRO A 67 -30.65 3.09 -19.32
N THR A 68 -30.35 1.85 -19.69
CA THR A 68 -30.90 1.20 -20.90
C THR A 68 -31.98 0.17 -20.58
N PHE A 69 -32.34 0.02 -19.31
CA PHE A 69 -33.37 -0.92 -18.90
C PHE A 69 -34.72 -0.53 -19.50
N ALA A 70 -35.31 -1.46 -20.23
CA ALA A 70 -36.68 -1.37 -20.71
C ALA A 70 -37.35 -2.71 -20.42
N ARG A 71 -38.57 -2.67 -19.86
CA ARG A 71 -39.35 -3.88 -19.63
C ARG A 71 -39.64 -4.55 -20.98
N SER A 72 -39.15 -5.78 -21.15
CA SER A 72 -39.46 -6.64 -22.29
C SER A 72 -40.56 -7.67 -21.97
N PHE A 73 -40.81 -7.90 -20.68
CA PHE A 73 -41.85 -8.81 -20.22
C PHE A 73 -43.23 -8.16 -20.32
N ILE A 74 -44.05 -8.68 -21.22
CA ILE A 74 -45.48 -8.34 -21.36
C ILE A 74 -46.19 -9.66 -21.56
N HIS A 75 -47.26 -9.90 -20.81
CA HIS A 75 -48.11 -11.06 -21.06
C HIS A 75 -49.42 -10.64 -21.74
N THR A 76 -49.99 -11.58 -22.49
CA THR A 76 -51.38 -11.49 -22.96
C THR A 76 -52.23 -12.23 -21.95
N ASP A 77 -53.31 -11.60 -21.51
CA ASP A 77 -54.29 -12.22 -20.62
C ASP A 77 -54.79 -13.52 -21.22
N TRP A 78 -54.83 -14.57 -20.41
CA TRP A 78 -55.44 -15.83 -20.78
C TRP A 78 -56.97 -15.75 -20.65
N GLU A 79 -57.69 -16.62 -21.34
CA GLU A 79 -59.15 -16.76 -21.28
C GLU A 79 -59.57 -18.15 -20.78
N ASP A 80 -60.45 -18.20 -19.79
CA ASP A 80 -60.91 -19.46 -19.22
C ASP A 80 -61.70 -20.28 -20.24
N GLY A 81 -61.28 -21.53 -20.43
CA GLY A 81 -61.92 -22.46 -21.37
C GLY A 81 -61.38 -22.37 -22.80
N GLU A 82 -60.56 -21.37 -23.12
CA GLU A 82 -59.76 -21.31 -24.34
C GLU A 82 -58.32 -21.75 -24.06
N ASP A 83 -57.74 -21.25 -22.97
CA ASP A 83 -56.38 -21.56 -22.54
C ASP A 83 -56.30 -22.72 -21.54
N VAL A 84 -55.13 -23.36 -21.46
CA VAL A 84 -54.87 -24.52 -20.59
C VAL A 84 -54.76 -24.11 -19.11
N VAL A 85 -54.51 -22.84 -18.83
CA VAL A 85 -54.33 -22.29 -17.47
C VAL A 85 -55.60 -21.58 -16.99
N SER A 86 -55.86 -21.61 -15.69
CA SER A 86 -56.96 -20.86 -15.07
C SER A 86 -56.64 -19.37 -15.12
N ALA A 87 -57.28 -18.65 -16.03
CA ALA A 87 -57.09 -17.23 -16.24
C ALA A 87 -57.68 -16.40 -15.09
N GLN A 88 -58.95 -16.69 -14.73
CA GLN A 88 -59.63 -15.97 -13.66
C GLN A 88 -59.35 -16.60 -12.30
N GLY A 89 -59.46 -15.76 -11.27
CA GLY A 89 -59.43 -16.21 -9.88
C GLY A 89 -60.65 -17.07 -9.54
N SER A 90 -60.44 -18.08 -8.72
CA SER A 90 -61.49 -18.91 -8.13
C SER A 90 -61.55 -18.68 -6.62
N ASN A 91 -62.50 -19.29 -5.91
CA ASN A 91 -62.60 -19.13 -4.45
C ASN A 91 -61.34 -19.68 -3.75
N GLY A 92 -60.40 -18.78 -3.45
CA GLY A 92 -59.13 -19.09 -2.79
C GLY A 92 -57.88 -18.99 -3.68
N ASP A 93 -58.02 -18.70 -4.98
CA ASP A 93 -56.90 -18.44 -5.90
C ASP A 93 -57.17 -17.17 -6.71
N GLU A 94 -56.20 -16.28 -6.83
CA GLU A 94 -56.31 -15.03 -7.59
C GLU A 94 -56.20 -15.20 -9.11
N GLY A 95 -55.79 -16.39 -9.58
CA GLY A 95 -55.66 -16.69 -11.01
C GLY A 95 -54.34 -16.23 -11.61
N PHE A 96 -54.05 -16.70 -12.83
CA PHE A 96 -52.77 -16.41 -13.49
C PHE A 96 -52.65 -14.95 -13.94
N ASN A 97 -53.68 -14.37 -14.56
CA ASN A 97 -53.63 -12.99 -15.06
C ASN A 97 -53.32 -12.00 -13.92
N ALA A 98 -53.96 -12.17 -12.75
CA ALA A 98 -53.71 -11.30 -11.59
C ALA A 98 -52.26 -11.39 -11.09
N ARG A 99 -51.68 -12.59 -11.03
CA ARG A 99 -50.27 -12.78 -10.62
C ARG A 99 -49.31 -12.14 -11.62
N PHE A 100 -49.57 -12.30 -12.91
CA PHE A 100 -48.71 -11.77 -13.96
C PHE A 100 -48.80 -10.24 -14.06
N HIS A 101 -49.98 -9.63 -13.89
CA HIS A 101 -50.08 -8.16 -13.76
C HIS A 101 -49.34 -7.62 -12.54
N LYS A 102 -49.30 -8.36 -11.41
CA LYS A 102 -48.46 -7.97 -10.27
C LYS A 102 -46.98 -7.99 -10.62
N ILE A 103 -46.53 -9.03 -11.34
CA ILE A 103 -45.15 -9.10 -11.82
C ILE A 103 -44.83 -7.91 -12.76
N GLU A 104 -45.74 -7.57 -13.67
CA GLU A 104 -45.58 -6.40 -14.54
C GLU A 104 -45.47 -5.10 -13.73
N ALA A 105 -46.34 -4.92 -12.73
CA ALA A 105 -46.30 -3.76 -11.85
C ALA A 105 -45.00 -3.68 -11.02
N ASP A 106 -44.53 -4.81 -10.49
CA ASP A 106 -43.26 -4.89 -9.76
C ASP A 106 -42.06 -4.57 -10.68
N LEU A 107 -42.09 -5.03 -11.93
CA LEU A 107 -41.05 -4.70 -12.92
C LEU A 107 -41.07 -3.22 -13.33
N ASP A 108 -42.26 -2.61 -13.45
CA ASP A 108 -42.39 -1.18 -13.72
C ASP A 108 -41.91 -0.34 -12.53
N ALA A 109 -42.18 -0.77 -11.29
CA ALA A 109 -41.64 -0.17 -10.08
C ALA A 109 -40.09 -0.27 -10.03
N LEU A 110 -39.54 -1.46 -10.29
CA LEU A 110 -38.10 -1.68 -10.36
C LEU A 110 -37.44 -0.81 -11.44
N SER A 111 -38.06 -0.69 -12.61
CA SER A 111 -37.59 0.21 -13.68
C SER A 111 -37.48 1.66 -13.20
N THR A 112 -38.48 2.11 -12.44
CA THR A 112 -38.55 3.48 -11.90
C THR A 112 -37.46 3.70 -10.84
N ASP A 113 -37.27 2.75 -9.93
CA ASP A 113 -36.25 2.83 -8.88
C ASP A 113 -34.84 2.83 -9.48
N ILE A 114 -34.59 1.99 -10.49
CA ILE A 114 -33.31 1.96 -11.20
C ILE A 114 -33.07 3.31 -11.89
N ALA A 115 -34.05 3.84 -12.62
CA ALA A 115 -33.92 5.14 -13.28
C ALA A 115 -33.62 6.26 -12.27
N LYS A 116 -34.28 6.26 -11.11
CA LYS A 116 -34.02 7.22 -10.05
C LYS A 116 -32.61 7.09 -9.46
N ASN A 117 -32.12 5.86 -9.29
CA ASN A 117 -30.76 5.63 -8.81
C ASN A 117 -29.71 6.20 -9.79
N PHE A 118 -29.88 5.96 -11.09
CA PHE A 118 -28.99 6.53 -12.12
C PHE A 118 -29.04 8.06 -12.16
N GLU A 119 -30.22 8.67 -11.96
CA GLU A 119 -30.36 10.12 -11.80
C GLU A 119 -29.54 10.64 -10.59
N CYS A 120 -29.70 10.02 -9.42
CA CYS A 120 -28.96 10.40 -8.21
C CYS A 120 -27.44 10.21 -8.35
N LEU A 121 -26.99 9.16 -9.05
CA LEU A 121 -25.58 8.96 -9.36
C LEU A 121 -25.05 10.03 -10.33
N GLY A 122 -25.87 10.47 -11.29
CA GLY A 122 -25.57 11.58 -12.17
C GLY A 122 -25.39 12.90 -11.42
N GLU A 123 -26.30 13.21 -10.49
CA GLU A 123 -26.21 14.37 -9.60
C GLU A 123 -24.92 14.34 -8.76
N LEU A 124 -24.63 13.20 -8.12
CA LEU A 124 -23.41 13.01 -7.32
C LEU A 124 -22.13 13.24 -8.15
N ARG A 125 -22.10 12.74 -9.39
CA ARG A 125 -20.96 12.95 -10.30
C ARG A 125 -20.80 14.41 -10.68
N SER A 126 -21.89 15.11 -10.96
CA SER A 126 -21.90 16.54 -11.26
C SER A 126 -21.38 17.37 -10.08
N ASP A 127 -21.84 17.06 -8.86
CA ASP A 127 -21.39 17.72 -7.63
C ASP A 127 -19.89 17.48 -7.39
N LEU A 128 -19.43 16.25 -7.57
CA LEU A 128 -18.01 15.92 -7.45
C LEU A 128 -17.15 16.67 -8.47
N ALA A 129 -17.60 16.75 -9.73
CA ALA A 129 -16.89 17.52 -10.76
C ALA A 129 -16.80 19.01 -10.42
N THR A 130 -17.87 19.58 -9.85
CA THR A 130 -17.91 20.96 -9.38
C THR A 130 -16.91 21.19 -8.25
N LEU A 131 -16.91 20.33 -7.21
CA LEU A 131 -15.98 20.41 -6.08
C LEU A 131 -14.52 20.29 -6.52
N LEU A 132 -14.23 19.41 -7.49
CA LEU A 132 -12.88 19.28 -8.05
C LEU A 132 -12.43 20.55 -8.76
N GLU A 133 -13.31 21.22 -9.51
CA GLU A 133 -12.98 22.49 -10.16
C GLU A 133 -12.77 23.61 -9.13
N GLU A 134 -13.56 23.67 -8.06
CA GLU A 134 -13.34 24.60 -6.94
C GLU A 134 -11.96 24.39 -6.29
N ILE A 135 -11.57 23.15 -6.00
CA ILE A 135 -10.25 22.81 -5.46
C ILE A 135 -9.14 23.27 -6.41
N LYS A 136 -9.31 23.05 -7.72
CA LYS A 136 -8.35 23.51 -8.72
C LYS A 136 -8.23 25.03 -8.75
N LEU A 137 -9.34 25.76 -8.65
CA LEU A 137 -9.34 27.22 -8.60
C LEU A 137 -8.64 27.73 -7.34
N GLU A 138 -8.91 27.15 -6.17
CA GLU A 138 -8.28 27.54 -4.91
C GLU A 138 -6.78 27.20 -4.88
N LEU A 139 -6.34 26.05 -5.38
CA LEU A 139 -4.91 25.74 -5.53
C LEU A 139 -4.20 26.74 -6.46
N ASN A 140 -4.86 27.13 -7.56
CA ASN A 140 -4.33 28.14 -8.47
C ASN A 140 -4.29 29.54 -7.86
N ARG A 141 -5.26 29.88 -6.99
CA ARG A 141 -5.26 31.11 -6.21
C ARG A 141 -4.10 31.12 -5.22
N ILE A 142 -3.91 30.07 -4.43
CA ILE A 142 -2.78 29.91 -3.51
C ILE A 142 -1.44 30.05 -4.25
N ASN A 143 -1.29 29.41 -5.41
CA ASN A 143 -0.07 29.54 -6.23
C ASN A 143 0.16 30.99 -6.69
N THR A 144 -0.91 31.73 -6.98
CA THR A 144 -0.83 33.16 -7.32
C THR A 144 -0.38 33.99 -6.12
N ASP A 145 -0.94 33.73 -4.94
CA ASP A 145 -0.61 34.44 -3.71
C ASP A 145 0.85 34.17 -3.31
N ILE A 146 1.30 32.92 -3.34
CA ILE A 146 2.70 32.54 -3.08
C ILE A 146 3.65 33.25 -4.06
N GLN A 147 3.28 33.34 -5.34
CA GLN A 147 4.08 34.05 -6.33
C GLN A 147 4.16 35.55 -6.00
N SER A 148 3.06 36.16 -5.55
CA SER A 148 3.01 37.58 -5.16
C SER A 148 3.84 37.90 -3.91
N LEU A 149 3.99 36.93 -3.01
CA LEU A 149 4.77 37.05 -1.78
C LEU A 149 6.28 36.90 -1.99
N LYS A 150 6.74 36.35 -3.14
CA LYS A 150 8.17 36.32 -3.45
C LYS A 150 8.66 37.78 -3.55
N PRO A 151 9.57 38.22 -2.66
CA PRO A 151 9.99 39.61 -2.65
C PRO A 151 10.61 39.95 -4.02
N LYS A 152 10.16 41.07 -4.62
CA LYS A 152 10.77 41.66 -5.83
C LYS A 152 12.21 42.16 -5.59
N SER A 153 12.83 41.77 -4.48
CA SER A 153 14.23 42.07 -4.22
C SER A 153 15.04 41.39 -5.31
N GLY A 154 15.64 42.17 -6.20
CA GLY A 154 16.63 41.73 -7.19
C GLY A 154 17.93 41.20 -6.56
N GLY A 155 17.85 40.57 -5.39
CA GLY A 155 18.88 39.70 -4.88
C GLY A 155 18.67 38.36 -5.54
N VAL A 156 19.61 38.00 -6.41
CA VAL A 156 19.78 36.64 -6.93
C VAL A 156 19.83 35.69 -5.74
N THR A 157 18.70 35.11 -5.37
CA THR A 157 18.68 33.90 -4.56
C THR A 157 19.14 32.81 -5.49
N LEU A 158 20.43 32.47 -5.39
CA LEU A 158 20.98 31.28 -6.04
C LEU A 158 20.02 30.11 -5.74
N PRO A 159 19.58 29.35 -6.75
CA PRO A 159 18.69 28.24 -6.51
C PRO A 159 19.35 27.27 -5.51
N PRO A 160 18.56 26.57 -4.67
CA PRO A 160 19.11 25.47 -3.88
C PRO A 160 19.86 24.53 -4.83
N VAL A 161 21.10 24.21 -4.47
CA VAL A 161 22.02 23.40 -5.27
C VAL A 161 21.30 22.11 -5.69
N VAL A 162 21.08 21.97 -6.99
CA VAL A 162 20.62 20.71 -7.58
C VAL A 162 21.81 19.77 -7.56
N PHE A 163 21.75 18.77 -6.67
CA PHE A 163 22.66 17.63 -6.67
C PHE A 163 22.08 16.46 -7.49
N PRO A 164 22.95 15.60 -8.06
CA PRO A 164 24.40 15.60 -7.86
C PRO A 164 25.20 16.22 -9.03
N PRO A 165 26.27 17.00 -8.75
CA PRO A 165 27.40 17.07 -9.66
C PRO A 165 28.18 15.74 -9.58
N GLU A 166 28.59 15.22 -10.73
CA GLU A 166 29.60 14.16 -10.80
C GLU A 166 30.89 14.66 -10.16
N VAL A 167 31.18 14.18 -8.95
CA VAL A 167 32.52 14.29 -8.36
C VAL A 167 33.13 12.89 -8.32
N ILE A 168 34.10 12.66 -9.20
CA ILE A 168 34.95 11.48 -9.18
C ILE A 168 35.87 11.60 -7.96
N PHE A 169 35.58 10.87 -6.88
CA PHE A 169 36.54 10.62 -5.80
C PHE A 169 37.14 9.22 -5.95
N PRO A 170 38.46 9.04 -5.74
CA PRO A 170 39.05 7.71 -5.61
C PRO A 170 38.50 6.98 -4.37
N PRO A 171 38.51 5.63 -4.36
CA PRO A 171 37.84 4.84 -3.33
C PRO A 171 38.46 5.07 -1.95
N ILE A 172 37.66 5.62 -1.03
CA ILE A 172 37.97 5.65 0.40
C ILE A 172 37.60 4.29 0.99
N ASN A 173 38.59 3.60 1.54
CA ASN A 173 38.41 2.37 2.29
C ASN A 173 37.71 2.68 3.63
N VAL A 174 36.40 2.43 3.70
CA VAL A 174 35.61 2.51 4.92
C VAL A 174 35.61 1.15 5.61
N GLY A 175 36.33 1.05 6.73
CA GLY A 175 36.27 -0.11 7.62
C GLY A 175 34.87 -0.36 8.21
N PRO A 176 34.67 -1.50 8.91
CA PRO A 176 33.36 -1.99 9.30
C PRO A 176 32.64 -1.03 10.26
N ARG A 177 31.52 -0.46 9.80
CA ARG A 177 30.62 0.34 10.64
C ARG A 177 29.76 -0.59 11.51
N ARG A 178 29.63 -0.26 12.80
CA ARG A 178 28.70 -0.92 13.72
C ARG A 178 27.25 -0.47 13.44
N PRO A 179 26.23 -1.32 13.66
CA PRO A 179 24.84 -0.95 13.48
C PRO A 179 24.44 0.15 14.47
N ILE A 180 23.80 1.20 13.98
CA ILE A 180 23.14 2.22 14.80
C ILE A 180 21.81 1.63 15.28
N GLY A 181 21.46 1.84 16.56
CA GLY A 181 20.30 1.23 17.23
C GLY A 181 18.95 1.53 16.58
N SER A 182 17.99 0.63 16.81
CA SER A 182 16.62 0.67 16.27
C SER A 182 15.87 1.94 16.64
N PHE A 183 15.37 2.65 15.65
CA PHE A 183 14.45 3.79 15.80
C PHE A 183 13.00 3.29 15.73
N ASP A 184 12.14 3.71 16.66
CA ASP A 184 10.70 3.44 16.67
C ASP A 184 9.93 4.58 15.95
N PRO A 185 9.39 4.34 14.74
CA PRO A 185 8.68 5.36 13.95
C PRO A 185 7.23 5.61 14.42
N ARG A 186 6.81 5.02 15.55
CA ARG A 186 5.53 5.29 16.23
C ARG A 186 5.68 6.21 17.45
N GLY A 187 6.91 6.55 17.85
CA GLY A 187 7.17 7.53 18.91
C GLY A 187 6.70 8.96 18.55
N PRO A 188 6.51 9.84 19.55
CA PRO A 188 6.23 11.25 19.29
C PRO A 188 7.35 11.87 18.45
N LEU A 189 7.02 12.88 17.63
CA LEU A 189 7.99 13.63 16.82
C LEU A 189 9.12 14.17 17.70
N ILE A 190 10.24 13.46 17.77
CA ILE A 190 11.46 13.99 18.37
C ILE A 190 12.09 14.86 17.29
N ASN A 191 12.09 16.18 17.52
CA ASN A 191 12.90 17.10 16.75
C ASN A 191 14.37 16.64 16.84
N PRO A 192 15.04 16.28 15.73
CA PRO A 192 16.44 15.82 15.76
C PRO A 192 17.42 16.86 16.33
N GLY A 193 16.98 18.11 16.54
CA GLY A 193 17.77 19.20 17.13
C GLY A 193 17.68 19.37 18.65
N LEU A 194 16.93 18.52 19.39
CA LEU A 194 16.74 18.67 20.84
C LEU A 194 17.11 17.37 21.58
N ILE A 195 18.40 17.01 21.54
CA ILE A 195 18.98 16.15 22.57
C ILE A 195 19.60 17.10 23.60
N ASP A 196 18.94 17.18 24.76
CA ASP A 196 19.37 17.97 25.93
C ASP A 196 20.72 17.43 26.47
N PRO A 197 21.78 18.25 26.61
CA PRO A 197 23.11 17.80 27.02
C PRO A 197 23.29 17.58 28.53
N ILE A 198 22.23 17.59 29.36
CA ILE A 198 22.38 17.58 30.82
C ILE A 198 21.63 16.39 31.47
N ASN A 199 22.16 15.17 31.36
CA ASN A 199 21.99 14.17 32.42
C ASN A 199 23.10 13.09 32.42
N PRO A 200 24.08 13.13 33.35
CA PRO A 200 25.16 12.17 33.41
C PRO A 200 24.94 11.13 34.53
N PHE A 201 24.22 10.04 34.28
CA PHE A 201 24.27 8.86 35.16
C PHE A 201 24.01 7.56 34.39
N ILE A 202 25.09 6.77 34.20
CA ILE A 202 25.25 5.32 34.49
C ILE A 202 26.45 4.75 33.70
N PHE A 203 27.60 4.75 34.39
CA PHE A 203 28.73 3.78 34.47
C PHE A 203 29.50 3.24 33.23
N PRO A 204 30.77 2.80 33.43
CA PRO A 204 31.90 3.10 32.56
C PRO A 204 32.45 1.86 31.83
N VAL A 205 33.17 2.07 30.73
CA VAL A 205 34.21 1.14 30.31
C VAL A 205 35.50 1.90 30.00
N SER A 206 36.55 1.41 30.65
CA SER A 206 37.93 1.84 30.72
C SER A 206 38.66 1.96 29.37
N ILE A 207 39.24 3.14 29.15
CA ILE A 207 40.66 3.45 28.90
C ILE A 207 41.48 2.53 27.97
N GLY A 208 41.99 3.16 26.91
CA GLY A 208 43.32 2.97 26.31
C GLY A 208 43.39 3.68 24.96
N GLY A 209 44.22 4.67 24.67
CA GLY A 209 45.25 5.42 25.37
C GLY A 209 46.01 6.23 24.29
N PHE A 210 46.36 7.49 24.59
CA PHE A 210 47.41 8.34 23.96
C PHE A 210 47.22 8.74 22.47
N HIS A 211 47.47 9.96 21.96
CA HIS A 211 47.83 11.33 22.40
C HIS A 211 47.50 12.22 21.17
N GLY A 212 46.90 13.40 21.29
CA GLY A 212 47.58 14.64 21.65
C GLY A 212 46.63 15.83 21.42
N VAL A 213 46.40 16.63 22.46
CA VAL A 213 45.52 17.81 22.44
C VAL A 213 46.40 19.05 22.34
N VAL A 214 46.14 19.89 21.33
CA VAL A 214 46.65 21.27 21.26
C VAL A 214 45.72 22.13 22.14
N PRO A 215 46.22 22.83 23.17
CA PRO A 215 45.38 23.72 23.98
C PRO A 215 45.17 25.03 23.21
N GLY A 216 43.92 25.35 22.84
CA GLY A 216 43.54 26.68 22.34
C GLY A 216 42.55 26.75 21.18
N ALA A 217 42.12 25.63 20.60
CA ALA A 217 41.08 25.65 19.56
C ALA A 217 39.67 25.49 20.19
N PRO A 218 38.68 26.33 19.83
CA PRO A 218 37.29 26.06 20.20
C PRO A 218 36.87 24.71 19.63
N ALA A 219 36.26 23.87 20.46
CA ALA A 219 35.84 22.53 20.09
C ALA A 219 34.79 22.58 18.98
N THR A 220 35.22 22.37 17.73
CA THR A 220 34.33 21.96 16.65
C THR A 220 34.12 20.46 16.77
N HIS A 221 33.06 20.05 17.45
CA HIS A 221 32.55 18.69 17.30
C HIS A 221 32.16 18.49 15.82
N PRO A 222 32.55 17.38 15.18
CA PRO A 222 32.02 17.06 13.86
C PRO A 222 30.52 16.86 14.02
N ALA A 223 29.73 17.73 13.39
CA ALA A 223 28.31 17.49 13.19
C ALA A 223 28.13 16.08 12.61
N ILE A 224 27.11 15.37 13.09
CA ILE A 224 26.68 14.10 12.51
C ILE A 224 26.20 14.40 11.08
N ALA A 225 27.14 14.43 10.14
CA ALA A 225 26.87 14.52 8.71
C ALA A 225 26.22 13.20 8.28
N GLY A 226 24.89 13.17 8.23
CA GLY A 226 24.19 11.93 7.88
C GLY A 226 22.69 12.01 7.63
N VAL A 227 22.01 13.12 7.92
CA VAL A 227 20.55 13.22 7.73
C VAL A 227 20.16 14.13 6.54
N ASP A 228 21.12 14.82 5.93
CA ASP A 228 20.84 15.86 4.91
C ASP A 228 20.76 15.35 3.47
N ASN A 229 20.52 14.05 3.26
CA ASN A 229 20.30 13.53 1.91
C ASN A 229 18.79 13.40 1.66
N PRO A 230 18.13 14.37 0.99
CA PRO A 230 16.67 14.40 0.83
C PRO A 230 16.12 13.24 -0.02
N GLY A 231 16.99 12.39 -0.58
CA GLY A 231 16.61 11.16 -1.29
C GLY A 231 16.62 9.87 -0.47
N THR A 232 17.04 9.90 0.81
CA THR A 232 17.08 8.69 1.64
C THR A 232 15.73 8.45 2.32
N VAL A 233 15.07 7.35 1.94
CA VAL A 233 13.88 6.84 2.63
C VAL A 233 14.33 5.93 3.76
N TRP A 234 13.86 6.20 4.97
CA TRP A 234 14.03 5.31 6.12
C TRP A 234 12.73 4.57 6.35
N THR A 235 12.65 3.30 5.98
CA THR A 235 11.43 2.50 6.20
C THR A 235 11.41 1.93 7.61
N SER A 236 10.21 1.82 8.19
CA SER A 236 9.98 1.12 9.45
C SER A 236 10.28 -0.36 9.28
N ARG A 237 10.92 -0.94 10.29
CA ARG A 237 11.15 -2.39 10.33
C ARG A 237 9.85 -3.17 10.54
N GLU A 238 8.87 -2.57 11.21
CA GLU A 238 7.59 -3.18 11.55
C GLU A 238 6.51 -2.98 10.49
N ASP A 239 6.71 -2.04 9.56
CA ASP A 239 5.75 -1.75 8.48
C ASP A 239 6.49 -1.05 7.33
N PRO A 240 6.86 -1.74 6.24
CA PRO A 240 7.59 -1.14 5.14
C PRO A 240 6.78 -0.07 4.41
N ASN A 241 5.48 0.06 4.69
CA ASN A 241 4.66 1.16 4.18
C ASN A 241 4.70 2.39 5.07
N VAL A 242 5.43 2.39 6.18
CA VAL A 242 5.66 3.57 7.02
C VAL A 242 7.14 3.91 6.97
N GLY A 243 7.48 5.17 6.76
CA GLY A 243 8.87 5.59 6.71
C GLY A 243 9.07 7.04 7.13
N ILE A 244 10.32 7.50 7.02
CA ILE A 244 10.71 8.89 7.17
C ILE A 244 11.38 9.34 5.87
N ILE A 245 10.85 10.41 5.28
CA ILE A 245 11.40 11.06 4.09
C ILE A 245 11.66 12.51 4.43
N ALA A 246 12.92 12.94 4.26
CA ALA A 246 13.35 14.30 4.60
C ALA A 246 12.91 14.74 6.03
N GLY A 247 13.03 13.82 7.00
CA GLY A 247 12.67 14.08 8.40
C GLY A 247 11.17 14.03 8.71
N MET A 248 10.31 13.75 7.72
CA MET A 248 8.86 13.69 7.90
C MET A 248 8.37 12.25 7.85
N ARG A 249 7.40 11.93 8.71
CA ARG A 249 6.69 10.65 8.64
C ARG A 249 5.99 10.54 7.29
N ALA A 250 6.15 9.41 6.63
CA ALA A 250 5.63 9.15 5.30
C ALA A 250 4.91 7.79 5.29
N THR A 251 3.86 7.68 4.50
CA THR A 251 3.17 6.42 4.24
C THR A 251 3.30 6.07 2.77
N ARG A 252 3.81 4.88 2.45
CA ARG A 252 3.95 4.41 1.08
C ARG A 252 2.57 4.20 0.48
N VAL A 253 2.37 4.77 -0.70
CA VAL A 253 1.13 4.69 -1.48
C VAL A 253 1.24 3.60 -2.51
N THR A 254 2.30 3.64 -3.33
CA THR A 254 2.49 2.66 -4.39
C THR A 254 3.94 2.45 -4.80
N GLU A 255 4.20 1.37 -5.54
CA GLU A 255 5.45 1.09 -6.24
C GLU A 255 5.16 1.03 -7.74
N GLY A 256 6.06 1.51 -8.57
CA GLY A 256 5.89 1.49 -10.02
C GLY A 256 7.18 1.71 -10.78
N VAL A 257 7.07 1.83 -12.10
CA VAL A 257 8.19 2.20 -12.97
C VAL A 257 7.89 3.58 -13.55
N PHE A 258 8.78 4.54 -13.33
CA PHE A 258 8.72 5.86 -13.91
C PHE A 258 10.02 6.13 -14.67
N ASN A 259 9.93 6.40 -15.98
CA ASN A 259 11.08 6.55 -16.87
C ASN A 259 12.11 5.41 -16.77
N GLY A 260 11.63 4.16 -16.75
CA GLY A 260 12.49 2.96 -16.67
C GLY A 260 13.15 2.73 -15.31
N THR A 261 12.91 3.60 -14.32
CA THR A 261 13.42 3.46 -12.96
C THR A 261 12.30 2.97 -12.05
N LYS A 262 12.55 1.93 -11.25
CA LYS A 262 11.62 1.52 -10.19
C LYS A 262 11.54 2.62 -9.14
N VAL A 263 10.34 3.06 -8.81
CA VAL A 263 10.08 4.15 -7.89
C VAL A 263 8.99 3.77 -6.90
N GLU A 264 9.10 4.30 -5.69
CA GLU A 264 8.06 4.30 -4.69
C GLU A 264 7.39 5.68 -4.64
N LEU A 265 6.08 5.68 -4.47
CA LEU A 265 5.30 6.87 -4.20
C LEU A 265 4.94 6.87 -2.71
N TRP A 266 5.27 7.97 -2.03
CA TRP A 266 5.06 8.13 -0.60
C TRP A 266 4.19 9.36 -0.34
N ASN A 267 3.28 9.28 0.61
CA ASN A 267 2.49 10.40 1.09
C ASN A 267 3.13 10.97 2.35
N THR A 268 3.47 12.25 2.35
CA THR A 268 4.02 12.99 3.50
C THR A 268 3.07 14.13 3.88
N PRO A 269 3.21 14.74 5.07
CA PRO A 269 2.44 15.93 5.43
C PRO A 269 2.59 17.11 4.45
N LEU A 270 3.64 17.15 3.64
CA LEU A 270 3.86 18.19 2.62
C LEU A 270 3.41 17.77 1.22
N GLY A 271 2.81 16.58 1.09
CA GLY A 271 2.32 16.03 -0.17
C GLY A 271 3.06 14.76 -0.59
N THR A 272 2.85 14.38 -1.85
CA THR A 272 3.34 13.11 -2.39
C THR A 272 4.77 13.24 -2.92
N VAL A 273 5.66 12.32 -2.52
CA VAL A 273 7.06 12.25 -2.94
C VAL A 273 7.30 10.96 -3.71
N LEU A 274 7.98 11.07 -4.84
CA LEU A 274 8.45 9.93 -5.63
C LEU A 274 9.92 9.67 -5.28
N THR A 275 10.26 8.46 -4.83
CA THR A 275 11.63 8.08 -4.46
C THR A 275 12.10 6.90 -5.30
N PRO A 276 13.34 6.87 -5.78
CA PRO A 276 13.86 5.68 -6.46
C PRO A 276 13.88 4.49 -5.50
N ILE A 277 13.42 3.34 -5.96
CA ILE A 277 13.69 2.06 -5.31
C ILE A 277 15.14 1.73 -5.62
N THR A 278 16.06 2.30 -4.84
CA THR A 278 17.42 1.76 -4.79
C THR A 278 17.27 0.33 -4.28
N ALA A 279 17.88 -0.65 -4.98
CA ALA A 279 17.67 -2.09 -4.80
C ALA A 279 18.05 -2.67 -3.40
N LEU A 280 18.14 -1.81 -2.39
CA LEU A 280 18.29 -2.11 -0.97
C LEU A 280 16.95 -2.29 -0.23
N GLY A 281 15.81 -2.07 -0.90
CA GLY A 281 14.47 -2.23 -0.33
C GLY A 281 13.92 -3.67 -0.33
N ALA A 282 14.76 -4.70 -0.20
CA ALA A 282 14.22 -5.98 0.25
C ALA A 282 13.53 -5.68 1.60
N ALA A 283 12.26 -6.03 1.76
CA ALA A 283 11.58 -5.92 3.04
C ALA A 283 12.56 -6.40 4.12
N PRO A 284 12.81 -5.60 5.19
CA PRO A 284 13.84 -5.93 6.17
C PRO A 284 13.65 -7.39 6.55
N GLN A 285 14.71 -8.21 6.39
CA GLN A 285 14.55 -9.66 6.50
C GLN A 285 13.76 -10.02 7.77
N GLY A 286 12.62 -10.69 7.57
CA GLY A 286 11.70 -11.08 8.63
C GLY A 286 10.48 -10.18 8.84
N PHE A 287 10.26 -9.12 8.06
CA PHE A 287 8.95 -8.47 8.03
C PHE A 287 7.95 -9.33 7.24
N ILE A 288 6.78 -9.60 7.83
CA ILE A 288 5.63 -10.25 7.19
C ILE A 288 4.48 -9.25 7.25
N ASP A 289 3.70 -9.06 6.18
CA ASP A 289 2.52 -8.19 6.24
C ASP A 289 1.61 -8.63 7.41
N PRO A 290 1.21 -7.72 8.33
CA PRO A 290 0.42 -8.07 9.51
C PRO A 290 -0.85 -8.85 9.19
N ARG A 291 -1.43 -8.68 8.00
CA ARG A 291 -2.61 -9.42 7.53
C ARG A 291 -2.28 -10.88 7.21
N LEU A 292 -1.12 -11.13 6.59
CA LEU A 292 -0.61 -12.49 6.38
C LEU A 292 -0.26 -13.14 7.72
N GLU A 293 0.41 -12.39 8.60
CA GLU A 293 0.74 -12.86 9.95
C GLU A 293 -0.53 -13.22 10.75
N MET A 294 -1.57 -12.40 10.64
CA MET A 294 -2.89 -12.66 11.25
C MET A 294 -3.46 -14.01 10.78
N THR A 295 -3.43 -14.29 9.48
CA THR A 295 -3.87 -15.58 8.95
C THR A 295 -3.04 -16.74 9.52
N GLY A 296 -1.72 -16.55 9.67
CA GLY A 296 -0.86 -17.52 10.35
C GLY A 296 -1.24 -17.73 11.81
N ARG A 297 -1.52 -16.67 12.57
CA ARG A 297 -1.95 -16.76 13.98
C ARG A 297 -3.28 -17.50 14.11
N VAL A 298 -4.26 -17.22 13.26
CA VAL A 298 -5.52 -17.96 13.21
C VAL A 298 -5.27 -19.42 12.85
N GLY A 299 -4.40 -19.71 11.88
CA GLY A 299 -4.02 -21.08 11.53
C GLY A 299 -3.40 -21.86 12.70
N ALA A 300 -2.48 -21.25 13.43
CA ALA A 300 -1.89 -21.85 14.63
C ALA A 300 -2.92 -22.08 15.74
N TRP A 301 -3.79 -21.10 15.99
CA TRP A 301 -4.89 -21.22 16.95
C TRP A 301 -5.86 -22.33 16.57
N SER A 302 -6.25 -22.42 15.30
CA SER A 302 -7.17 -23.44 14.77
C SER A 302 -6.63 -24.84 15.01
N VAL A 303 -5.34 -25.10 14.72
CA VAL A 303 -4.73 -26.42 14.96
C VAL A 303 -4.67 -26.77 16.44
N ALA A 304 -4.45 -25.79 17.32
CA ALA A 304 -4.39 -26.00 18.76
C ALA A 304 -5.78 -26.21 19.41
N ASN A 305 -6.85 -25.72 18.77
CA ASN A 305 -8.19 -25.70 19.35
C ASN A 305 -9.22 -26.49 18.53
N ALA A 306 -8.80 -27.24 17.51
CA ALA A 306 -9.70 -27.98 16.62
C ALA A 306 -10.70 -28.87 17.39
N ASP A 307 -10.21 -29.67 18.34
CA ASP A 307 -11.05 -30.55 19.16
C ASP A 307 -11.98 -29.75 20.09
N THR A 308 -11.47 -28.69 20.72
CA THR A 308 -12.28 -27.80 21.58
C THR A 308 -13.41 -27.14 20.81
N VAL A 309 -13.15 -26.65 19.59
CA VAL A 309 -14.15 -26.05 18.71
C VAL A 309 -15.18 -27.10 18.28
N LYS A 310 -14.70 -28.29 17.88
CA LYS A 310 -15.55 -29.41 17.50
C LYS A 310 -16.46 -29.85 18.63
N ASP A 311 -15.93 -30.00 19.85
CA ASP A 311 -16.71 -30.37 21.03
C ASP A 311 -17.72 -29.28 21.40
N ARG A 312 -17.33 -28.00 21.30
CA ARG A 312 -18.21 -26.87 21.62
C ARG A 312 -19.42 -26.78 20.70
N PHE A 313 -19.23 -27.03 19.41
CA PHE A 313 -20.29 -26.95 18.40
C PHE A 313 -20.87 -28.32 17.99
N GLY A 314 -20.47 -29.40 18.66
CA GLY A 314 -20.94 -30.76 18.41
C GLY A 314 -20.58 -31.31 17.03
N GLY A 315 -19.48 -30.83 16.45
CA GLY A 315 -19.06 -31.16 15.08
C GLY A 315 -19.95 -30.60 13.98
N ASN A 316 -20.86 -29.68 14.31
CA ASN A 316 -21.68 -28.98 13.33
C ASN A 316 -20.98 -27.72 12.84
N ALA A 317 -21.48 -27.19 11.72
CA ALA A 317 -21.08 -25.87 11.23
C ALA A 317 -21.34 -24.79 12.30
N PHE A 318 -20.46 -23.79 12.34
CA PHE A 318 -20.55 -22.65 13.25
C PHE A 318 -20.45 -21.33 12.46
N THR A 319 -21.08 -20.29 12.97
CA THR A 319 -21.00 -18.95 12.36
C THR A 319 -19.86 -18.13 12.95
N LYS A 320 -19.47 -17.05 12.26
CA LYS A 320 -18.58 -16.02 12.83
C LYS A 320 -19.10 -15.51 14.18
N VAL A 321 -20.41 -15.26 14.31
CA VAL A 321 -21.02 -14.75 15.53
C VAL A 321 -20.91 -15.76 16.68
N ASP A 322 -21.07 -17.05 16.39
CA ASP A 322 -20.88 -18.10 17.39
C ASP A 322 -19.43 -18.15 17.87
N LEU A 323 -18.46 -18.09 16.95
CA LEU A 323 -17.04 -18.02 17.30
C LEU A 323 -16.69 -16.79 18.14
N GLU A 324 -17.16 -15.60 17.77
CA GLU A 324 -16.90 -14.38 18.53
C GLU A 324 -17.50 -14.45 19.94
N ARG A 325 -18.68 -15.06 20.09
CA ARG A 325 -19.32 -15.23 21.39
C ARG A 325 -18.52 -16.17 22.30
N GLU A 326 -18.07 -17.30 21.77
CA GLU A 326 -17.44 -18.36 22.54
C GLU A 326 -15.93 -18.15 22.75
N PHE A 327 -15.24 -17.70 21.71
CA PHE A 327 -13.78 -17.63 21.65
C PHE A 327 -13.25 -16.23 21.34
N GLY A 328 -14.12 -15.22 21.16
CA GLY A 328 -13.70 -13.90 20.67
C GLY A 328 -12.66 -13.19 21.53
N ASN A 329 -12.63 -13.43 22.84
CA ASN A 329 -11.68 -12.82 23.77
C ASN A 329 -10.39 -13.65 23.97
N VAL A 330 -10.25 -14.80 23.29
CA VAL A 330 -9.04 -15.62 23.36
C VAL A 330 -7.90 -14.90 22.62
N ASP A 331 -6.76 -14.74 23.29
CA ASP A 331 -5.53 -14.25 22.68
C ASP A 331 -4.97 -15.33 21.75
N ILE A 332 -4.85 -15.03 20.46
CA ILE A 332 -4.31 -15.93 19.44
C ILE A 332 -2.81 -15.68 19.18
N GLY A 333 -2.17 -14.89 20.04
CA GLY A 333 -0.76 -14.55 19.99
C GLY A 333 -0.53 -13.07 19.73
N GLY A 334 0.50 -12.51 20.37
CA GLY A 334 0.94 -11.12 20.18
C GLY A 334 -0.09 -10.07 20.61
N GLY A 335 -0.93 -10.38 21.61
CA GLY A 335 -1.93 -9.46 22.18
C GLY A 335 -3.15 -9.24 21.28
N VAL A 336 -3.33 -10.08 20.26
CA VAL A 336 -4.45 -10.01 19.32
C VAL A 336 -5.50 -11.02 19.73
N THR A 337 -6.74 -10.58 19.81
CA THR A 337 -7.87 -11.45 20.11
C THR A 337 -8.43 -12.12 18.86
N LEU A 338 -9.04 -13.30 19.00
CA LEU A 338 -9.71 -13.95 17.86
C LEU A 338 -10.78 -13.03 17.24
N LYS A 339 -11.53 -12.29 18.07
CA LYS A 339 -12.52 -11.32 17.58
C LYS A 339 -11.91 -10.27 16.66
N GLU A 340 -10.71 -9.78 16.96
CA GLU A 340 -10.00 -8.83 16.10
C GLU A 340 -9.59 -9.46 14.77
N ALA A 341 -9.12 -10.71 14.79
CA ALA A 341 -8.79 -11.45 13.58
C ALA A 341 -10.01 -11.69 12.67
N LEU A 342 -11.19 -11.92 13.27
CA LEU A 342 -12.45 -12.18 12.56
C LEU A 342 -13.09 -10.92 11.94
N ARG A 343 -12.59 -9.70 12.22
CA ARG A 343 -13.22 -8.44 11.76
C ARG A 343 -13.40 -8.35 10.24
N GLY A 344 -12.52 -8.98 9.47
CA GLY A 344 -12.58 -8.97 8.00
C GLY A 344 -13.64 -9.88 7.37
N LEU A 345 -14.28 -10.76 8.15
CA LEU A 345 -15.32 -11.68 7.67
C LEU A 345 -16.71 -11.05 7.76
N ASN A 346 -17.65 -11.48 6.91
CA ASN A 346 -19.05 -11.07 7.02
C ASN A 346 -19.70 -11.69 8.27
N ALA A 347 -20.70 -11.00 8.83
CA ALA A 347 -21.38 -11.45 10.06
C ALA A 347 -22.11 -12.79 9.89
N ASP A 348 -22.59 -13.07 8.69
CA ASP A 348 -23.32 -14.28 8.29
C ASP A 348 -22.42 -15.41 7.78
N SER A 349 -21.09 -15.24 7.80
CA SER A 349 -20.16 -16.29 7.40
C SER A 349 -20.30 -17.53 8.31
N SER A 350 -20.47 -18.69 7.69
CA SER A 350 -20.57 -20.00 8.33
C SER A 350 -19.43 -20.89 7.85
N PHE A 351 -18.92 -21.74 8.74
CA PHE A 351 -17.79 -22.63 8.50
C PHE A 351 -18.15 -24.03 9.00
N ALA A 352 -17.86 -25.06 8.21
CA ALA A 352 -18.07 -26.45 8.58
C ALA A 352 -17.08 -26.91 9.66
N ASP A 353 -15.85 -26.40 9.62
CA ASP A 353 -14.78 -26.71 10.56
C ASP A 353 -13.74 -25.57 10.67
N VAL A 354 -12.71 -25.78 11.49
CA VAL A 354 -11.63 -24.81 11.70
C VAL A 354 -10.72 -24.63 10.49
N ASP A 355 -10.68 -25.58 9.55
CA ASP A 355 -9.91 -25.45 8.31
C ASP A 355 -10.63 -24.50 7.34
N GLU A 356 -11.95 -24.62 7.21
CA GLU A 356 -12.75 -23.68 6.42
C GLU A 356 -12.73 -22.27 7.04
N LEU A 357 -12.60 -22.15 8.37
CA LEU A 357 -12.36 -20.85 9.02
C LEU A 357 -11.03 -20.22 8.59
N VAL A 358 -9.92 -20.98 8.63
CA VAL A 358 -8.60 -20.50 8.19
C VAL A 358 -8.65 -20.10 6.73
N ASP A 359 -9.37 -20.89 5.92
CA ASP A 359 -9.61 -20.60 4.52
C ASP A 359 -10.38 -19.28 4.32
N GLY A 360 -11.48 -19.08 5.05
CA GLY A 360 -12.25 -17.84 5.01
C GLY A 360 -11.41 -16.62 5.40
N ILE A 361 -10.60 -16.73 6.46
CA ILE A 361 -9.70 -15.65 6.89
C ILE A 361 -8.62 -15.37 5.84
N ALA A 362 -7.99 -16.40 5.29
CA ALA A 362 -7.01 -16.25 4.23
C ALA A 362 -7.61 -15.52 3.01
N SER A 363 -8.85 -15.84 2.62
CA SER A 363 -9.58 -15.16 1.54
C SER A 363 -9.88 -13.69 1.85
N ALA A 364 -10.35 -13.40 3.06
CA ALA A 364 -10.67 -12.04 3.49
C ALA A 364 -9.41 -11.16 3.55
N GLN A 365 -8.31 -11.68 4.11
CA GLN A 365 -7.05 -10.96 4.20
C GLN A 365 -6.40 -10.76 2.82
N ALA A 366 -6.43 -11.77 1.94
CA ALA A 366 -5.94 -11.62 0.57
C ALA A 366 -6.73 -10.55 -0.20
N THR A 367 -8.07 -10.57 -0.12
CA THR A 367 -8.92 -9.53 -0.70
C THR A 367 -8.58 -8.14 -0.15
N ALA A 368 -8.37 -8.02 1.16
CA ALA A 368 -7.98 -6.75 1.78
C ALA A 368 -6.60 -6.25 1.31
N ILE A 369 -5.64 -7.15 1.08
CA ILE A 369 -4.32 -6.83 0.52
C ILE A 369 -4.46 -6.36 -0.94
N ILE A 370 -5.21 -7.09 -1.76
CA ILE A 370 -5.48 -6.76 -3.18
C ILE A 370 -6.16 -5.39 -3.29
N ASN A 371 -7.20 -5.14 -2.48
CA ASN A 371 -7.93 -3.87 -2.49
C ASN A 371 -7.08 -2.69 -2.00
N ALA A 372 -6.03 -2.94 -1.20
CA ALA A 372 -5.05 -1.93 -0.84
C ALA A 372 -4.04 -1.62 -1.98
N GLY A 373 -4.18 -2.27 -3.14
CA GLY A 373 -3.38 -2.03 -4.34
C GLY A 373 -1.93 -2.44 -4.16
N ALA A 374 -1.04 -1.46 -4.05
CA ALA A 374 0.41 -1.66 -3.99
C ALA A 374 0.89 -2.52 -2.81
N ALA A 375 0.04 -2.71 -1.81
CA ALA A 375 0.29 -3.64 -0.72
C ALA A 375 0.49 -5.09 -1.20
N THR A 376 -0.02 -5.48 -2.38
CA THR A 376 0.10 -6.85 -2.91
C THR A 376 1.55 -7.22 -3.19
N VAL A 377 2.26 -6.35 -3.91
CA VAL A 377 3.68 -6.52 -4.25
C VAL A 377 4.54 -6.57 -2.97
N ALA A 378 4.30 -5.63 -2.05
CA ALA A 378 5.01 -5.58 -0.78
C ALA A 378 4.73 -6.81 0.10
N SER A 379 3.48 -7.30 0.11
CA SER A 379 3.07 -8.49 0.87
C SER A 379 3.71 -9.77 0.33
N ILE A 380 3.74 -9.95 -0.99
CA ILE A 380 4.43 -11.07 -1.65
C ILE A 380 5.93 -10.99 -1.35
N GLY A 381 6.54 -9.81 -1.46
CA GLY A 381 7.94 -9.59 -1.11
C GLY A 381 8.25 -9.85 0.38
N SER A 382 7.32 -9.56 1.29
CA SER A 382 7.49 -9.75 2.74
C SER A 382 7.68 -11.22 3.12
N VAL A 383 7.04 -12.13 2.40
CA VAL A 383 7.22 -13.57 2.58
C VAL A 383 8.35 -14.15 1.74
N GLY A 384 9.23 -13.29 1.20
CA GLY A 384 10.44 -13.68 0.45
C GLY A 384 10.19 -14.11 -1.00
N LEU A 385 8.97 -13.96 -1.50
CA LEU A 385 8.62 -14.31 -2.88
C LEU A 385 8.96 -13.17 -3.85
N HIS A 386 9.27 -13.52 -5.10
CA HIS A 386 9.65 -12.51 -6.09
C HIS A 386 8.44 -11.72 -6.57
N VAL A 387 8.57 -10.40 -6.54
CA VAL A 387 7.54 -9.40 -6.92
C VAL A 387 7.09 -9.47 -8.39
N GLY A 388 7.67 -10.35 -9.21
CA GLY A 388 7.26 -10.58 -10.60
C GLY A 388 6.65 -11.96 -10.86
N ASP A 389 6.53 -12.80 -9.83
CA ASP A 389 5.97 -14.13 -9.98
C ASP A 389 4.47 -14.00 -10.23
N VAL A 390 4.05 -14.28 -11.46
CA VAL A 390 2.64 -14.30 -11.89
C VAL A 390 1.82 -15.34 -11.11
N ARG A 391 2.49 -16.24 -10.36
CA ARG A 391 1.90 -17.33 -9.58
C ARG A 391 2.66 -17.54 -8.26
N PRO A 392 2.39 -16.73 -7.22
CA PRO A 392 3.01 -16.89 -5.90
C PRO A 392 2.85 -18.30 -5.31
N GLU A 393 1.78 -19.00 -5.67
CA GLU A 393 1.52 -20.38 -5.27
C GLU A 393 2.50 -21.39 -5.86
N ALA A 394 3.14 -21.09 -6.99
CA ALA A 394 4.13 -21.96 -7.63
C ALA A 394 5.56 -21.71 -7.11
N SER A 395 5.77 -20.65 -6.34
CA SER A 395 7.09 -20.31 -5.81
C SER A 395 7.59 -21.36 -4.83
N SER A 396 8.92 -21.56 -4.79
CA SER A 396 9.56 -22.55 -3.94
C SER A 396 9.42 -22.20 -2.45
N VAL A 397 9.22 -23.21 -1.60
CA VAL A 397 9.27 -23.05 -0.14
C VAL A 397 10.66 -22.62 0.33
N ASP A 398 11.74 -22.90 -0.43
CA ASP A 398 13.11 -22.51 -0.08
C ASP A 398 13.31 -20.99 0.04
N VAL A 399 12.50 -20.22 -0.68
CA VAL A 399 12.50 -18.75 -0.62
C VAL A 399 11.41 -18.18 0.28
N PHE A 400 10.58 -19.03 0.90
CA PHE A 400 9.48 -18.61 1.76
C PHE A 400 10.01 -18.12 3.12
N ALA A 401 10.19 -16.80 3.24
CA ALA A 401 10.79 -16.15 4.40
C ALA A 401 9.94 -16.25 5.69
N ALA A 402 8.65 -16.59 5.57
CA ALA A 402 7.81 -16.88 6.72
C ALA A 402 8.22 -18.16 7.47
N ALA A 403 8.94 -19.07 6.81
CA ALA A 403 9.53 -20.25 7.40
C ALA A 403 11.01 -20.03 7.75
N SER A 404 11.43 -20.53 8.91
CA SER A 404 12.84 -20.58 9.30
C SER A 404 13.64 -21.46 8.34
N PRO A 405 14.97 -21.32 8.25
CA PRO A 405 15.80 -22.19 7.41
C PRO A 405 15.60 -23.69 7.72
N GLU A 406 15.40 -24.03 8.99
CA GLU A 406 15.19 -25.41 9.45
C GLU A 406 13.79 -25.92 9.08
N GLU A 407 12.76 -25.08 9.23
CA GLU A 407 11.39 -25.39 8.78
C GLU A 407 11.34 -25.61 7.26
N ARG A 408 12.02 -24.77 6.47
CA ARG A 408 12.11 -24.92 5.00
C ARG A 408 12.78 -26.23 4.59
N ALA A 409 13.90 -26.56 5.23
CA ALA A 409 14.60 -27.82 4.96
C ALA A 409 13.71 -29.04 5.28
N ALA A 410 12.95 -28.98 6.37
CA ALA A 410 12.03 -30.04 6.76
C ALA A 410 10.84 -30.18 5.79
N LEU A 411 10.24 -29.08 5.34
CA LEU A 411 9.16 -29.07 4.34
C LEU A 411 9.65 -29.64 3.00
N SER A 412 10.82 -29.21 2.54
CA SER A 412 11.44 -29.71 1.31
C SER A 412 11.73 -31.21 1.39
N ALA A 413 12.26 -31.69 2.52
CA ALA A 413 12.48 -33.12 2.77
C ALA A 413 11.17 -33.95 2.80
N ALA A 414 10.04 -33.34 3.16
CA ALA A 414 8.71 -33.94 3.11
C ALA A 414 8.04 -33.86 1.72
N GLY A 415 8.72 -33.32 0.69
CA GLY A 415 8.17 -33.15 -0.66
C GLY A 415 7.24 -31.94 -0.83
N ILE A 416 7.18 -31.07 0.18
CA ILE A 416 6.41 -29.83 0.21
C ILE A 416 7.34 -28.70 -0.26
N ASP A 417 7.60 -28.69 -1.57
CA ASP A 417 8.58 -27.81 -2.22
C ASP A 417 7.97 -26.50 -2.77
N THR A 418 6.64 -26.34 -2.78
CA THR A 418 5.96 -25.12 -3.25
C THR A 418 4.95 -24.58 -2.26
N VAL A 419 4.65 -23.27 -2.35
CA VAL A 419 3.64 -22.59 -1.52
C VAL A 419 2.26 -23.24 -1.70
N SER A 420 1.89 -23.67 -2.92
CA SER A 420 0.63 -24.36 -3.19
C SER A 420 0.54 -25.71 -2.48
N LYS A 421 1.64 -26.49 -2.49
CA LYS A 421 1.70 -27.75 -1.73
C LYS A 421 1.60 -27.49 -0.23
N LEU A 422 2.28 -26.46 0.28
CA LEU A 422 2.20 -26.07 1.69
C LEU A 422 0.77 -25.67 2.10
N ALA A 423 0.07 -24.90 1.26
CA ALA A 423 -1.32 -24.50 1.50
C ALA A 423 -2.29 -25.70 1.52
N SER A 424 -2.03 -26.70 0.68
CA SER A 424 -2.89 -27.87 0.48
C SER A 424 -2.55 -29.06 1.38
N ALA A 425 -1.39 -29.03 2.05
CA ALA A 425 -0.91 -30.15 2.85
C ALA A 425 -1.79 -30.37 4.09
N ASN A 426 -1.92 -31.64 4.47
CA ASN A 426 -2.65 -32.02 5.67
C ASN A 426 -1.92 -31.43 6.92
N PRO A 427 -2.64 -30.77 7.85
CA PRO A 427 -2.03 -30.22 9.07
C PRO A 427 -1.24 -31.25 9.90
N ASP A 428 -1.69 -32.51 9.96
CA ASP A 428 -1.00 -33.57 10.70
C ASP A 428 0.30 -33.99 10.00
N GLU A 429 0.29 -34.09 8.67
CA GLU A 429 1.49 -34.38 7.89
C GLU A 429 2.53 -33.26 8.02
N LEU A 430 2.07 -32.00 7.96
CA LEU A 430 2.91 -30.83 8.20
C LEU A 430 3.47 -30.82 9.63
N ALA A 431 2.66 -31.16 10.62
CA ALA A 431 3.10 -31.20 12.01
C ALA A 431 4.20 -32.25 12.22
N VAL A 432 4.08 -33.42 11.59
CA VAL A 432 5.13 -34.45 11.63
C VAL A 432 6.42 -33.93 11.01
N ALA A 433 6.35 -33.33 9.82
CA ALA A 433 7.51 -32.76 9.15
C ALA A 433 8.20 -31.66 10.00
N LEU A 434 7.41 -30.79 10.64
CA LEU A 434 7.89 -29.65 11.40
C LEU A 434 8.22 -29.95 12.87
N SER A 435 7.90 -31.15 13.38
CA SER A 435 8.16 -31.53 14.78
C SER A 435 9.65 -31.55 15.13
N ALA A 436 10.50 -32.04 14.23
CA ALA A 436 11.94 -32.11 14.42
C ALA A 436 12.60 -30.72 14.55
N PRO A 437 12.39 -29.76 13.63
CA PRO A 437 12.94 -28.41 13.79
C PRO A 437 12.30 -27.64 14.94
N ALA A 438 11.03 -27.88 15.27
CA ALA A 438 10.33 -27.18 16.34
C ALA A 438 10.64 -27.72 17.76
N GLY A 439 11.33 -28.85 17.86
CA GLY A 439 11.73 -29.48 19.13
C GLY A 439 10.62 -30.21 19.89
N SER A 440 9.37 -30.18 19.40
CA SER A 440 8.25 -30.96 19.94
C SER A 440 7.11 -31.10 18.91
N THR A 441 6.24 -32.09 19.10
CA THR A 441 5.04 -32.29 18.26
C THR A 441 4.09 -31.11 18.35
N ASP A 442 3.86 -30.54 19.53
CA ASP A 442 2.95 -29.41 19.73
C ASP A 442 3.49 -28.14 19.05
N ALA A 443 4.78 -27.86 19.17
CA ALA A 443 5.41 -26.76 18.46
C ALA A 443 5.37 -26.97 16.93
N GLY A 444 5.56 -28.21 16.46
CA GLY A 444 5.41 -28.58 15.06
C GLY A 444 3.99 -28.35 14.54
N ARG A 445 2.97 -28.69 15.32
CA ARG A 445 1.55 -28.43 15.01
C ARG A 445 1.24 -26.93 14.90
N LEU A 446 1.74 -26.12 15.84
CA LEU A 446 1.56 -24.66 15.79
C LEU A 446 2.26 -24.06 14.57
N ALA A 447 3.49 -24.50 14.28
CA ALA A 447 4.23 -24.08 13.08
C ALA A 447 3.51 -24.48 11.79
N ALA A 448 2.96 -25.70 11.72
CA ALA A 448 2.16 -26.18 10.60
C ALA A 448 0.95 -25.30 10.33
N GLY A 449 0.13 -25.03 11.36
CA GLY A 449 -1.02 -24.14 11.26
C GLY A 449 -0.63 -22.73 10.80
N ARG A 450 0.45 -22.17 11.37
CA ARG A 450 0.97 -20.85 11.00
C ARG A 450 1.38 -20.77 9.54
N LEU A 451 2.24 -21.67 9.10
CA LEU A 451 2.80 -21.64 7.75
C LEU A 451 1.73 -21.94 6.69
N ARG A 452 0.82 -22.88 6.96
CA ARG A 452 -0.31 -23.19 6.07
C ARG A 452 -1.25 -21.99 5.93
N GLY A 453 -1.59 -21.31 7.02
CA GLY A 453 -2.43 -20.11 6.98
C GLY A 453 -1.82 -19.01 6.10
N ILE A 454 -0.53 -18.71 6.29
CA ILE A 454 0.18 -17.73 5.45
C ILE A 454 0.20 -18.17 3.99
N ALA A 455 0.50 -19.44 3.71
CA ALA A 455 0.54 -19.98 2.35
C ALA A 455 -0.82 -19.90 1.63
N LEU A 456 -1.92 -20.17 2.34
CA LEU A 456 -3.29 -20.01 1.81
C LEU A 456 -3.58 -18.57 1.41
N ALA A 457 -3.24 -17.59 2.26
CA ALA A 457 -3.44 -16.18 1.94
C ALA A 457 -2.57 -15.73 0.76
N VAL A 458 -1.29 -16.14 0.74
CA VAL A 458 -0.35 -15.81 -0.35
C VAL A 458 -0.79 -16.41 -1.68
N GLY A 459 -1.26 -17.66 -1.69
CA GLY A 459 -1.76 -18.32 -2.92
C GLY A 459 -2.99 -17.64 -3.53
N ARG A 460 -3.66 -16.75 -2.77
CA ARG A 460 -4.81 -15.96 -3.22
C ARG A 460 -4.47 -14.55 -3.68
N LEU A 461 -3.23 -14.09 -3.53
CA LEU A 461 -2.77 -12.78 -3.98
C LEU A 461 -2.57 -12.71 -5.51
N ARG A 462 -3.45 -13.33 -6.29
CA ARG A 462 -3.39 -13.27 -7.74
C ARG A 462 -3.73 -11.84 -8.21
N PRO A 463 -2.87 -11.21 -9.03
CA PRO A 463 -3.15 -9.89 -9.58
C PRO A 463 -4.32 -9.89 -10.57
#